data_AF-A0A2G2LLU9-F1
#
_entry.id   AF-A0A2G2LLU9-F1
#
_cell.length_a   1.000
_cell.length_b   1.000
_cell.length_c   1.000
_cell.angle_alpha   90.00
_cell.angle_beta   90.00
_cell.angle_gamma   90.00
#
_symmetry.space_group_name_H-M   'P 1'
#
loop_
_entity.id
_entity.type
_entity.pdbx_description
1 polymer ?
#
loop_
_entity_poly.entity_id
_entity_poly.type
_entity_poly.pdbx_seq_one_letter_code
_entity_poly.pdbx_strand_id
1 'polypeptide(L)'
;MGENVTSRALKTSQPAKPAQGAFTLRHTDGCHYLFGWTGKALRQLTGRALRDHDFLSLWRAKDRVFLQAQLDDVRRYGRARTIKARAIMFSGESRSCSFEFSKLAHPGWRNAAMGCRWRSPFHKDLPSHPIRHLILDTDTA
;
A
#
# COMPACT_ATOMS: atom_id res chain seq x y z
N MET A 1 -14.54 16.60 51.73
CA MET A 1 -14.23 15.20 51.35
C MET A 1 -15.16 14.90 50.18
N GLY A 2 -14.77 15.03 48.91
CA GLY A 2 -13.64 14.37 48.22
C GLY A 2 -14.12 12.96 47.85
N GLU A 3 -14.27 12.52 46.60
CA GLU A 3 -13.81 12.97 45.28
C GLU A 3 -14.81 12.48 44.20
N ASN A 4 -14.95 13.25 43.13
CA ASN A 4 -15.81 12.96 41.99
C ASN A 4 -14.97 12.12 40.98
N VAL A 5 -15.14 10.80 40.97
CA VAL A 5 -14.37 9.90 40.09
C VAL A 5 -14.86 10.07 38.66
N THR A 6 -14.17 10.93 37.91
CA THR A 6 -14.41 11.12 36.49
C THR A 6 -13.77 9.95 35.75
N SER A 7 -14.57 8.94 35.43
CA SER A 7 -14.20 7.84 34.55
C SER A 7 -13.82 8.39 33.17
N ARG A 8 -12.51 8.63 32.98
CA ARG A 8 -11.91 9.05 31.72
C ARG A 8 -12.06 7.89 30.74
N ALA A 9 -13.16 7.91 29.98
CA ALA A 9 -13.38 6.98 28.89
C ALA A 9 -12.16 7.01 27.97
N LEU A 10 -11.40 5.91 27.99
CA LEU A 10 -10.42 5.60 26.97
C LEU A 10 -11.15 5.70 25.64
N LYS A 11 -10.86 6.75 24.86
CA LYS A 11 -11.21 6.83 23.45
C LYS A 11 -10.59 5.61 22.79
N THR A 12 -11.38 4.53 22.71
CA THR A 12 -11.13 3.43 21.81
C THR A 12 -11.01 4.07 20.44
N SER A 13 -9.77 4.14 19.94
CA SER A 13 -9.49 4.61 18.60
C SER A 13 -10.32 3.76 17.67
N GLN A 14 -11.41 4.32 17.15
CA GLN A 14 -12.18 3.72 16.08
C GLN A 14 -11.17 3.21 15.04
N PRO A 15 -11.25 1.95 14.60
CA PRO A 15 -10.38 1.49 13.54
C PRO A 15 -10.64 2.43 12.36
N ALA A 16 -9.62 3.23 12.03
CA ALA A 16 -9.71 4.23 10.98
C ALA A 16 -10.36 3.56 9.77
N LYS A 17 -11.49 4.11 9.30
CA LYS A 17 -12.20 3.63 8.11
C LYS A 17 -11.14 3.24 7.07
N PRO A 18 -11.08 1.96 6.63
CA PRO A 18 -9.95 1.51 5.83
C PRO A 18 -9.83 2.43 4.62
N ALA A 19 -8.68 3.10 4.52
CA ALA A 19 -8.46 4.07 3.46
C ALA A 19 -8.78 3.39 2.12
N GLN A 20 -9.53 4.04 1.24
CA GLN A 20 -10.08 3.37 0.06
C GLN A 20 -8.98 2.75 -0.84
N GLY A 21 -7.77 3.30 -0.80
CA GLY A 21 -6.55 2.80 -1.46
C GLY A 21 -5.62 1.97 -0.57
N ALA A 22 -6.06 1.48 0.58
CA ALA A 22 -5.26 0.58 1.42
C ALA A 22 -5.21 -0.83 0.81
N PHE A 23 -4.10 -1.53 1.03
CA PHE A 23 -3.93 -2.92 0.66
C PHE A 23 -2.88 -3.58 1.55
N THR A 24 -2.84 -4.91 1.54
CA THR A 24 -1.78 -5.67 2.20
C THR A 24 -0.97 -6.45 1.19
N LEU A 25 0.32 -6.57 1.45
CA LEU A 25 1.24 -7.43 0.71
C LEU A 25 1.68 -8.57 1.61
N ARG A 26 1.70 -9.78 1.07
CA ARG A 26 2.23 -10.98 1.68
C ARG A 26 3.49 -11.38 0.94
N HIS A 27 4.58 -11.54 1.67
CA HIS A 27 5.79 -12.12 1.11
C HIS A 27 5.61 -13.64 0.97
N THR A 28 5.98 -14.20 -0.18
CA THR A 28 6.07 -15.66 -0.37
C THR A 28 7.52 -16.07 -0.62
N ASP A 29 7.83 -17.32 -0.33
CA ASP A 29 9.13 -17.89 -0.65
C ASP A 29 9.38 -17.73 -2.17
N GLY A 30 10.51 -17.15 -2.55
CA GLY A 30 10.80 -16.73 -3.94
C GLY A 30 10.79 -15.21 -4.20
N CYS A 31 10.80 -14.36 -3.16
CA CYS A 31 10.91 -12.90 -3.28
C CYS A 31 9.69 -12.19 -3.93
N HIS A 32 8.54 -12.85 -3.97
CA HIS A 32 7.31 -12.23 -4.49
C HIS A 32 6.54 -11.50 -3.38
N TYR A 33 5.90 -10.41 -3.76
CA TYR A 33 5.04 -9.62 -2.88
C TYR A 33 3.61 -9.67 -3.39
N LEU A 34 2.88 -10.70 -2.96
CA LEU A 34 1.53 -10.94 -3.43
C LEU A 34 0.53 -10.04 -2.70
N PHE A 35 -0.45 -9.49 -3.40
CA PHE A 35 -1.55 -8.80 -2.73
C PHE A 35 -2.37 -9.77 -1.89
N GLY A 36 -2.54 -9.48 -0.61
CA GLY A 36 -3.45 -10.22 0.29
C GLY A 36 -4.86 -9.63 0.24
N TRP A 37 -5.01 -8.43 0.79
CA TRP A 37 -6.25 -7.66 0.78
C TRP A 37 -6.08 -6.38 -0.02
N THR A 38 -7.12 -5.96 -0.73
CA THR A 38 -7.13 -4.70 -1.47
C THR A 38 -8.43 -3.95 -1.22
N GLY A 39 -8.30 -2.67 -0.90
CA GLY A 39 -9.39 -1.73 -0.74
C GLY A 39 -10.10 -1.43 -2.07
N LYS A 40 -11.32 -0.91 -1.97
CA LYS A 40 -12.24 -0.72 -3.10
C LYS A 40 -11.64 0.15 -4.22
N ALA A 41 -10.94 1.24 -3.88
CA ALA A 41 -10.37 2.11 -4.89
C ALA A 41 -9.28 1.41 -5.70
N LEU A 42 -8.43 0.59 -5.07
CA LEU A 42 -7.35 -0.11 -5.79
C LEU A 42 -7.89 -1.18 -6.76
N ARG A 43 -9.00 -1.83 -6.42
CA ARG A 43 -9.69 -2.77 -7.33
C ARG A 43 -10.27 -2.04 -8.54
N GLN A 44 -10.88 -0.89 -8.32
CA GLN A 44 -11.41 -0.04 -9.39
C GLN A 44 -10.27 0.50 -10.28
N LEU A 45 -9.15 0.91 -9.67
CA LEU A 45 -7.95 1.38 -10.36
C LEU A 45 -7.31 0.36 -11.31
N THR A 46 -7.52 -0.92 -11.07
CA THR A 46 -6.90 -1.99 -11.86
C THR A 46 -7.89 -2.77 -12.71
N GLY A 47 -9.19 -2.51 -12.55
CA GLY A 47 -10.26 -3.19 -13.29
C GLY A 47 -10.38 -4.70 -12.99
N ARG A 48 -9.63 -5.22 -12.01
CA ARG A 48 -9.58 -6.66 -11.69
C ARG A 48 -9.35 -6.92 -10.21
N ALA A 49 -9.64 -8.15 -9.78
CA ALA A 49 -9.20 -8.62 -8.48
C ALA A 49 -7.68 -8.79 -8.50
N LEU A 50 -6.97 -8.11 -7.58
CA LEU A 50 -5.51 -8.19 -7.49
C LEU A 50 -5.02 -9.26 -6.51
N ARG A 51 -5.91 -9.93 -5.79
CA ARG A 51 -5.54 -10.93 -4.79
C ARG A 51 -4.61 -11.98 -5.41
N ASP A 52 -3.54 -12.30 -4.69
CA ASP A 52 -2.49 -13.24 -5.08
C ASP A 52 -1.70 -12.87 -6.36
N HIS A 53 -1.92 -11.69 -6.95
CA HIS A 53 -1.04 -11.14 -7.97
C HIS A 53 0.21 -10.52 -7.34
N ASP A 54 1.34 -10.64 -8.03
CA ASP A 54 2.60 -10.02 -7.61
C ASP A 54 2.55 -8.50 -7.81
N PHE A 55 2.73 -7.76 -6.72
CA PHE A 55 2.82 -6.30 -6.71
C PHE A 55 3.95 -5.80 -7.60
N LEU A 56 5.11 -6.47 -7.59
CA LEU A 56 6.27 -6.06 -8.39
C LEU A 56 6.01 -6.15 -9.90
N SER A 57 5.06 -6.99 -10.32
CA SER A 57 4.67 -7.10 -11.73
C SER A 57 4.05 -5.82 -12.30
N LEU A 58 3.45 -4.98 -11.44
CA LEU A 58 2.88 -3.69 -11.84
C LEU A 58 3.94 -2.66 -12.20
N TRP A 59 5.20 -2.85 -11.79
CA TRP A 59 6.27 -1.88 -11.99
C TRP A 59 7.13 -2.22 -13.21
N ARG A 60 7.74 -1.20 -13.83
CA ARG A 60 8.72 -1.40 -14.91
C ARG A 60 9.88 -2.24 -14.41
N ALA A 61 10.42 -3.10 -15.29
CA ALA A 61 11.49 -4.05 -14.94
C ALA A 61 12.67 -3.40 -14.21
N LYS A 62 13.11 -2.21 -14.67
CA LYS A 62 14.21 -1.45 -14.06
C LYS A 62 13.96 -1.00 -12.62
N ASP A 63 12.69 -0.82 -12.24
CA ASP A 63 12.30 -0.29 -10.92
C ASP A 63 12.12 -1.42 -9.89
N ARG A 64 11.94 -2.67 -10.35
CA ARG A 64 11.60 -3.82 -9.50
C ARG A 64 12.66 -4.13 -8.47
N VAL A 65 13.94 -4.10 -8.85
CA VAL A 65 15.05 -4.43 -7.95
C VAL A 65 15.12 -3.44 -6.78
N PHE A 66 15.00 -2.14 -7.07
CA PHE A 66 14.97 -1.11 -6.04
C PHE A 66 13.78 -1.29 -5.10
N LEU A 67 12.58 -1.49 -5.65
CA LEU A 67 11.37 -1.66 -4.85
C LEU A 67 11.44 -2.90 -3.98
N GLN A 68 11.92 -4.01 -4.52
CA GLN A 68 12.11 -5.24 -3.77
C GLN A 68 13.03 -5.00 -2.57
N ALA A 69 14.15 -4.30 -2.75
CA ALA A 69 15.04 -3.94 -1.64
C ALA A 69 14.34 -3.07 -0.58
N GLN A 70 13.54 -2.07 -0.99
CA GLN A 70 12.79 -1.24 -0.04
C GLN A 70 11.74 -2.04 0.74
N LEU A 71 11.04 -2.96 0.08
CA LEU A 71 10.05 -3.82 0.71
C LEU A 71 10.70 -4.84 1.66
N ASP A 72 11.88 -5.37 1.30
CA ASP A 72 12.66 -6.24 2.18
C ASP A 72 13.12 -5.50 3.43
N ASP A 73 13.55 -4.24 3.31
CA ASP A 73 13.91 -3.39 4.44
C ASP A 73 12.73 -3.18 5.40
N VAL A 74 11.54 -2.83 4.87
CA VAL A 74 10.32 -2.66 5.66
C VAL A 74 9.99 -3.98 6.38
N ARG A 75 10.07 -5.11 5.67
CA ARG A 75 9.73 -6.44 6.20
C ARG A 75 10.70 -6.90 7.28
N ARG A 76 12.01 -6.79 7.04
CA ARG A 76 13.07 -7.29 7.94
C ARG A 76 13.20 -6.38 9.16
N TYR A 77 13.29 -5.07 8.94
CA TYR A 77 13.65 -4.11 9.99
C TYR A 77 12.45 -3.29 10.51
N GLY A 78 11.27 -3.41 9.91
CA GLY A 78 10.08 -2.67 10.34
C GLY A 78 10.10 -1.17 10.03
N ARG A 79 11.10 -0.69 9.26
CA ARG A 79 11.25 0.73 8.93
C ARG A 79 10.20 1.13 7.90
N ALA A 80 9.28 2.01 8.26
CA ALA A 80 8.27 2.50 7.33
C ALA A 80 8.94 3.23 6.14
N ARG A 81 8.37 3.08 4.95
CA ARG A 81 8.87 3.69 3.72
C ARG A 81 7.75 4.36 2.95
N THR A 82 8.06 5.49 2.34
CA THR A 82 7.16 6.14 1.38
C THR A 82 7.85 6.18 0.03
N ILE A 83 7.20 5.65 -1.01
CA ILE A 83 7.72 5.60 -2.37
C ILE A 83 6.82 6.43 -3.26
N LYS A 84 7.41 7.39 -3.96
CA LYS A 84 6.71 8.20 -4.98
C LYS A 84 6.80 7.48 -6.33
N ALA A 85 5.71 7.55 -7.09
CA ALA A 85 5.59 6.87 -8.36
C ALA A 85 4.62 7.60 -9.29
N ARG A 86 4.67 7.22 -10.56
CA ARG A 86 3.67 7.58 -11.57
C ARG A 86 2.94 6.32 -12.03
N ALA A 87 1.61 6.34 -11.96
CA ALA A 87 0.76 5.35 -12.62
C ALA A 87 0.47 5.77 -14.05
N ILE A 88 0.81 4.89 -14.98
CA ILE A 88 0.48 5.03 -16.39
C ILE A 88 -0.78 4.21 -16.65
N MET A 89 -1.84 4.86 -17.11
CA MET A 89 -3.12 4.24 -17.43
C MET A 89 -3.11 3.67 -18.85
N PHE A 90 -4.06 2.79 -19.18
CA PHE A 90 -4.23 2.29 -20.55
C PHE A 90 -4.58 3.39 -21.57
N SER A 91 -5.19 4.49 -21.13
CA SER A 91 -5.42 5.68 -21.95
C SER A 91 -4.13 6.45 -22.32
N GLY A 92 -2.99 6.14 -21.70
CA GLY A 92 -1.75 6.91 -21.81
C GLY A 92 -1.63 8.03 -20.79
N GLU A 93 -2.68 8.35 -20.03
CA GLU A 93 -2.64 9.32 -18.94
C GLU A 93 -1.65 8.86 -17.84
N SER A 94 -0.89 9.81 -17.30
CA SER A 94 0.02 9.59 -16.17
C SER A 94 -0.47 10.34 -14.94
N ARG A 95 -0.54 9.66 -13.79
CA ARG A 95 -0.89 10.28 -12.49
C ARG A 95 0.17 10.04 -11.44
N SER A 96 0.57 11.08 -10.73
CA SER A 96 1.45 10.97 -9.57
C SER A 96 0.73 10.28 -8.42
N CYS A 97 1.45 9.41 -7.72
CA CYS A 97 0.96 8.66 -6.58
C CYS A 97 2.09 8.40 -5.58
N SER A 98 1.72 8.10 -4.34
CA SER A 98 2.66 7.63 -3.34
C SER A 98 2.13 6.39 -2.65
N PHE A 99 3.08 5.54 -2.26
CA PHE A 99 2.84 4.31 -1.52
C PHE A 99 3.52 4.41 -0.17
N GLU A 100 2.73 4.28 0.89
CA GLU A 100 3.24 4.22 2.26
C GLU A 100 3.23 2.77 2.73
N PHE A 101 4.40 2.23 3.07
CA PHE A 101 4.61 0.85 3.49
C PHE A 101 4.94 0.78 4.98
N SER A 102 4.29 -0.12 5.69
CA SER A 102 4.59 -0.45 7.08
C SER A 102 4.48 -1.95 7.32
N LYS A 103 5.30 -2.47 8.25
CA LYS A 103 5.22 -3.88 8.65
C LYS A 103 3.96 -4.10 9.49
N LEU A 104 3.19 -5.14 9.18
CA LEU A 104 2.05 -5.57 9.99
C LEU A 104 2.48 -6.75 10.86
N ALA A 105 2.25 -6.64 12.16
CA ALA A 105 2.29 -7.77 13.07
C ALA A 105 0.92 -8.46 13.04
N HIS A 106 0.86 -9.68 12.51
CA HIS A 106 -0.36 -10.49 12.59
C HIS A 106 -0.05 -11.84 13.23
N PRO A 107 -0.67 -12.19 14.38
CA PRO A 107 -0.31 -13.37 15.16
C PRO A 107 -0.57 -14.73 14.48
N GLY A 108 -1.14 -14.76 13.27
CA GLY A 108 -1.47 -15.99 12.54
C GLY A 108 -0.80 -16.11 11.16
N TRP A 109 -0.04 -15.10 10.73
CA TRP A 109 0.61 -15.12 9.42
C TRP A 109 2.11 -15.35 9.61
N ARG A 110 2.56 -16.60 9.38
CA ARG A 110 3.97 -16.99 9.43
C ARG A 110 4.84 -16.20 8.44
N ASN A 111 4.21 -15.64 7.40
CA ASN A 111 4.86 -14.76 6.43
C ASN A 111 4.57 -13.30 6.79
N ALA A 112 5.64 -12.51 6.97
CA ALA A 112 5.52 -11.09 7.28
C ALA A 112 4.68 -10.37 6.21
N ALA A 113 3.56 -9.79 6.64
CA ALA A 113 2.74 -8.95 5.79
C ALA A 113 3.09 -7.48 5.98
N MET A 114 2.85 -6.70 4.93
CA MET A 114 2.98 -5.25 4.96
C MET A 114 1.63 -4.60 4.70
N GLY A 115 1.36 -3.53 5.42
CA GLY A 115 0.29 -2.60 5.14
C GLY A 115 0.80 -1.58 4.16
N CYS A 116 0.00 -1.31 3.14
CA CYS A 116 0.33 -0.36 2.10
C CYS A 116 -0.84 0.59 1.89
N ARG A 117 -0.55 1.86 1.65
CA ARG A 117 -1.58 2.84 1.30
C ARG A 117 -1.18 3.57 0.03
N TRP A 118 -2.05 3.49 -0.98
CA TRP A 118 -2.03 4.38 -2.13
C TRP A 118 -2.57 5.76 -1.75
N ARG A 119 -1.81 6.81 -2.04
CA ARG A 119 -2.29 8.20 -2.02
C ARG A 119 -2.14 8.81 -3.41
N SER A 120 -3.25 9.33 -3.92
CA SER A 120 -3.29 10.20 -5.09
C SER A 120 -3.59 11.62 -4.60
N PRO A 121 -2.89 12.65 -5.10
CA PRO A 121 -3.25 14.05 -4.83
C PRO A 121 -4.65 14.38 -5.42
N PHE A 122 -5.05 13.66 -6.47
CA PHE A 122 -6.37 13.76 -7.08
C PHE A 122 -7.34 12.85 -6.31
N HIS A 123 -7.82 13.34 -5.18
CA HIS A 123 -8.67 12.59 -4.24
C HIS A 123 -10.14 12.48 -4.71
N LYS A 124 -10.51 13.15 -5.80
CA LYS A 124 -11.91 13.27 -6.27
C LYS A 124 -12.25 12.41 -7.49
N ASP A 125 -11.28 12.03 -8.32
CA ASP A 125 -11.55 11.25 -9.54
C ASP A 125 -10.80 9.93 -9.49
N LEU A 126 -11.53 8.83 -9.26
CA LEU A 126 -11.06 7.51 -9.69
C LEU A 126 -10.72 7.64 -11.18
N PRO A 127 -9.51 7.24 -11.62
CA PRO A 127 -9.16 7.35 -13.02
C PRO A 127 -10.17 6.55 -13.85
N SER A 128 -10.53 7.14 -14.98
CA SER A 128 -11.48 6.59 -15.94
C SER A 128 -10.99 5.30 -16.58
N HIS A 129 -9.68 5.01 -16.48
CA HIS A 129 -9.03 3.86 -17.11
C HIS A 129 -8.16 3.09 -16.10
N PRO A 130 -8.04 1.76 -16.24
CA PRO A 130 -7.17 0.97 -15.39
C PRO A 130 -5.69 1.32 -15.55
N ILE A 131 -4.92 1.06 -14.49
CA ILE A 131 -3.45 1.16 -14.50
C ILE A 131 -2.87 0.08 -15.43
N ARG A 132 -2.01 0.52 -16.35
CA ARG A 132 -1.18 -0.35 -17.19
C ARG A 132 0.11 -0.74 -16.48
N HIS A 133 0.83 0.23 -15.92
CA HIS A 133 2.04 0.00 -15.12
C HIS A 133 2.40 1.20 -14.24
N LEU A 134 3.30 0.98 -13.30
CA LEU A 134 3.87 1.95 -12.36
C LEU A 134 5.33 2.23 -12.71
N ILE A 135 5.76 3.46 -12.47
CA ILE A 135 7.13 3.93 -12.68
C ILE A 135 7.58 4.65 -11.40
N LEU A 136 8.80 4.37 -10.93
CA LEU A 136 9.38 5.17 -9.85
C LEU A 136 9.53 6.63 -10.28
N ASP A 137 9.20 7.53 -9.37
CA ASP A 137 9.48 8.94 -9.59
C ASP A 137 10.95 9.21 -9.25
N THR A 138 11.76 9.54 -10.26
CA THR A 138 13.21 9.69 -10.11
C THR A 138 13.62 10.91 -9.28
N ASP A 139 12.66 11.74 -8.88
CA ASP A 139 12.85 12.90 -8.00
C ASP A 139 12.87 12.51 -6.49
N THR A 140 13.38 11.31 -6.20
CA THR A 140 13.65 10.82 -4.83
C THR A 140 15.13 10.42 -4.70
N ALA A 141 16.01 11.34 -5.10
CA ALA A 141 17.43 11.33 -4.74
C ALA A 141 17.66 12.33 -3.60
#